data_AF-A0AAD6V3C8-F1
#
_entry.id   AF-A0AAD6V3C8-F1
#
_cell.length_a   1.000
_cell.length_b   1.000
_cell.length_c   1.000
_cell.angle_alpha   90.00
_cell.angle_beta   90.00
_cell.angle_gamma   90.00
#
_symmetry.space_group_name_H-M   'P 1'
#
loop_
_entity.id
_entity.type
_entity.pdbx_description
1 polymer ?
#
loop_
_entity_poly.entity_id
_entity_poly.type
_entity_poly.pdbx_seq_one_letter_code
_entity_poly.pdbx_strand_id
1 'polypeptide(L)'
;VREKLGLSYTNVRGLHQIVDSIPERAGPWATKTLSFPDRPTEKYIIRYCDPVTAIRALLGNPAHAKDIIYVPKKVFSDSKHDNRVYNEMWTGKWWAGTKLPEGAALAPVIIATDKTQLTQFSGGKSVYPVYLTLGNIPKALHRKPSQNACILLGYLSIDKIPRKNLSKQSVKTRNQKLFHASMRVILQPLIAAGNDGIDVEGGDGQVRRVYPILASYVADYPEQCLVGCSKYGTCPKCLRGD
;
A
#
# COMPACT_ATOMS: atom_id res chain seq x y z
N VAL A 1 10.95 7.06 -25.47
CA VAL A 1 9.90 6.98 -24.41
C VAL A 1 9.01 8.22 -24.39
N ARG A 2 9.57 9.44 -24.45
CA ARG A 2 8.82 10.71 -24.48
C ARG A 2 7.80 10.82 -25.64
N GLU A 3 8.17 10.41 -26.85
CA GLU A 3 7.27 10.47 -28.03
C GLU A 3 6.16 9.41 -28.06
N LYS A 4 6.33 8.28 -27.35
CA LYS A 4 5.36 7.17 -27.38
C LYS A 4 4.18 7.34 -26.43
N LEU A 5 4.20 8.36 -25.57
CA LEU A 5 3.14 8.60 -24.58
C LEU A 5 2.17 9.71 -25.02
N GLY A 6 2.45 10.47 -26.08
CA GLY A 6 1.63 11.63 -26.47
C GLY A 6 1.61 12.77 -25.45
N LEU A 7 2.40 12.67 -24.38
CA LEU A 7 2.49 13.65 -23.30
C LEU A 7 3.52 14.72 -23.67
N SER A 8 3.11 15.67 -24.52
CA SER A 8 3.87 16.89 -24.78
C SER A 8 3.22 18.06 -24.03
N TYR A 9 4.04 18.84 -23.33
CA TYR A 9 3.63 20.11 -22.72
C TYR A 9 4.71 21.14 -23.00
N THR A 10 4.29 22.37 -23.30
CA THR A 10 5.18 23.49 -23.63
C THR A 10 5.43 24.41 -22.44
N ASN A 11 4.65 24.27 -21.37
CA ASN A 11 4.77 25.05 -20.15
C ASN A 11 4.20 24.29 -18.94
N VAL A 12 4.47 24.83 -17.74
CA VAL A 12 4.04 24.26 -16.45
C VAL A 12 2.51 24.16 -16.35
N ARG A 13 1.78 25.13 -16.93
CA ARG A 13 0.30 25.10 -16.96
C ARG A 13 -0.23 23.91 -17.76
N GLY A 14 0.35 23.62 -18.93
CA GLY A 14 -0.01 22.46 -19.74
C GLY A 14 0.28 21.14 -19.02
N LEU A 15 1.39 21.05 -18.29
CA LEU A 15 1.68 19.91 -17.42
C LEU A 15 0.61 19.74 -16.33
N HIS A 16 0.24 20.80 -15.63
CA HIS A 16 -0.80 20.74 -14.59
C HIS A 16 -2.15 20.33 -15.16
N GLN A 17 -2.56 20.86 -16.32
CA GLN A 17 -3.80 20.46 -16.98
C GLN A 17 -3.81 18.97 -17.34
N ILE A 18 -2.68 18.43 -17.81
CA ILE A 18 -2.54 16.98 -18.06
C ILE A 18 -2.69 16.21 -16.76
N VAL A 19 -2.03 16.63 -15.67
CA VAL A 19 -2.13 15.98 -14.36
C VAL A 19 -3.55 16.03 -13.82
N ASP A 20 -4.23 17.16 -13.91
CA ASP A 20 -5.60 17.38 -13.43
C ASP A 20 -6.63 16.57 -14.25
N SER A 21 -6.28 16.19 -15.49
CA SER A 21 -7.12 15.32 -16.32
C SER A 21 -7.04 13.83 -15.95
N ILE A 22 -6.07 13.42 -15.12
CA ILE A 22 -5.91 12.03 -14.70
C ILE A 22 -7.02 11.70 -13.68
N PRO A 23 -7.88 10.71 -13.95
CA PRO A 23 -8.98 10.38 -13.04
C PRO A 23 -8.49 10.00 -11.65
N GLU A 24 -9.12 10.54 -10.60
CA GLU A 24 -8.85 10.13 -9.23
C GLU A 24 -9.27 8.67 -9.01
N ARG A 25 -8.32 7.82 -8.64
CA ARG A 25 -8.57 6.37 -8.43
C ARG A 25 -8.72 5.99 -6.97
N ALA A 26 -8.22 6.79 -6.04
CA ALA A 26 -8.32 6.53 -4.61
C ALA A 26 -9.40 7.38 -3.93
N GLY A 27 -10.19 8.12 -4.72
CA GLY A 27 -11.09 9.15 -4.21
C GLY A 27 -10.35 10.36 -3.65
N PRO A 28 -11.07 11.25 -2.95
CA PRO A 28 -10.55 12.53 -2.53
C PRO A 28 -9.44 12.38 -1.48
N TRP A 29 -8.47 13.28 -1.55
CA TRP A 29 -7.40 13.36 -0.57
C TRP A 29 -7.89 14.01 0.73
N ALA A 30 -7.74 13.30 1.84
CA ALA A 30 -7.91 13.80 3.20
C ALA A 30 -6.57 14.31 3.76
N THR A 31 -6.66 15.24 4.72
CA THR A 31 -5.53 15.72 5.49
C THR A 31 -5.82 15.55 6.98
N LYS A 32 -4.86 15.03 7.75
CA LYS A 32 -4.98 14.92 9.20
C LYS A 32 -3.73 15.43 9.89
N THR A 33 -3.93 16.17 10.97
CA THR A 33 -2.86 16.59 11.86
C THR A 33 -2.77 15.61 13.03
N LEU A 34 -1.59 15.07 13.26
CA LEU A 34 -1.25 14.23 14.40
C LEU A 34 -0.50 15.05 15.44
N SER A 35 -0.81 14.82 16.70
CA SER A 35 -0.05 15.29 17.87
C SER A 35 0.03 14.15 18.88
N PHE A 36 0.96 14.25 19.82
CA PHE A 36 1.15 13.22 20.84
C PHE A 36 0.93 13.81 22.24
N PRO A 37 0.34 13.06 23.20
CA PRO A 37 0.03 13.59 24.52
C PRO A 37 1.24 14.16 25.27
N ASP A 38 2.42 13.56 25.08
CA ASP A 38 3.68 14.00 25.67
C ASP A 38 4.26 15.28 25.03
N ARG A 39 3.68 15.74 23.92
CA ARG A 39 4.13 16.88 23.11
C ARG A 39 2.98 17.45 22.26
N PRO A 40 1.96 18.03 22.89
CA PRO A 40 0.74 18.46 22.21
C PRO A 40 0.97 19.64 21.23
N THR A 41 2.07 20.36 21.39
CA THR A 41 2.47 21.47 20.51
C THR A 41 3.14 21.00 19.21
N GLU A 42 3.72 19.80 19.20
CA GLU A 42 4.30 19.21 17.99
C GLU A 42 3.17 18.65 17.11
N LYS A 43 2.99 19.26 15.93
CA LYS A 43 1.97 18.88 14.94
C LYS A 43 2.64 18.29 13.71
N TYR A 44 2.06 17.21 13.21
CA TYR A 44 2.57 16.43 12.10
C TYR A 44 1.46 16.22 11.08
N ILE A 45 1.63 16.68 9.84
CA ILE A 45 0.55 16.60 8.82
C ILE A 45 0.74 15.37 7.95
N ILE A 46 -0.32 14.57 7.80
CA ILE A 46 -0.40 13.50 6.81
C ILE A 46 -1.47 13.80 5.77
N ARG A 47 -1.23 13.39 4.52
CA ARG A 47 -2.20 13.45 3.43
C ARG A 47 -2.46 12.04 2.92
N TYR A 48 -3.70 11.64 2.78
CA TYR A 48 -4.03 10.26 2.43
C TYR A 48 -5.40 10.14 1.77
N CYS A 49 -5.60 9.04 1.05
CA CYS A 49 -6.86 8.60 0.50
C CYS A 49 -7.39 7.40 1.28
N ASP A 50 -8.68 7.13 1.15
CA ASP A 50 -9.30 5.96 1.75
C ASP A 50 -8.85 4.66 1.03
N PRO A 51 -8.23 3.70 1.74
CA PRO A 51 -7.78 2.45 1.13
C PRO A 51 -8.95 1.60 0.60
N VAL A 52 -10.16 1.71 1.16
CA VAL A 52 -11.33 0.98 0.64
C VAL A 52 -11.70 1.47 -0.76
N THR A 53 -11.66 2.79 -0.97
CA THR A 53 -11.86 3.39 -2.29
C THR A 53 -10.78 2.94 -3.28
N ALA A 54 -9.51 2.90 -2.87
CA ALA A 54 -8.42 2.38 -3.72
C ALA A 54 -8.62 0.91 -4.12
N ILE A 55 -9.09 0.06 -3.18
CA ILE A 55 -9.40 -1.35 -3.45
C ILE A 55 -10.51 -1.46 -4.50
N ARG A 56 -11.59 -0.69 -4.34
CA ARG A 56 -12.70 -0.63 -5.30
C ARG A 56 -12.21 -0.27 -6.69
N ALA A 57 -11.34 0.74 -6.81
CA ALA A 57 -10.81 1.17 -8.10
C ALA A 57 -9.80 0.19 -8.74
N LEU A 58 -9.14 -0.65 -7.95
CA LEU A 58 -8.27 -1.70 -8.46
C LEU A 58 -9.07 -2.88 -9.02
N LEU A 59 -10.08 -3.34 -8.28
CA LEU A 59 -10.95 -4.45 -8.68
C LEU A 59 -11.96 -4.06 -9.76
N GLY A 60 -12.43 -2.81 -9.72
CA GLY A 60 -13.37 -2.22 -10.67
C GLY A 60 -12.73 -1.80 -12.00
N ASN A 61 -11.42 -1.95 -12.18
CA ASN A 61 -10.76 -1.54 -13.42
C ASN A 61 -11.12 -2.51 -14.58
N PRO A 62 -11.86 -2.07 -15.61
CA PRO A 62 -12.26 -2.94 -16.72
C PRO A 62 -11.06 -3.50 -17.51
N ALA A 63 -9.95 -2.76 -17.54
CA ALA A 63 -8.73 -3.19 -18.22
C ALA A 63 -8.12 -4.46 -17.59
N HIS A 64 -8.42 -4.75 -16.32
CA HIS A 64 -7.92 -5.92 -15.60
C HIS A 64 -8.99 -6.98 -15.37
N ALA A 65 -10.24 -6.73 -15.78
CA ALA A 65 -11.40 -7.54 -15.40
C ALA A 65 -11.22 -9.05 -15.66
N LYS A 66 -10.57 -9.40 -16.79
CA LYS A 66 -10.31 -10.80 -17.19
C LYS A 66 -9.15 -11.46 -16.42
N ASP A 67 -8.30 -10.65 -15.79
CA ASP A 67 -7.07 -11.10 -15.13
C ASP A 67 -7.22 -11.19 -13.60
N ILE A 68 -8.21 -10.51 -13.01
CA ILE A 68 -8.43 -10.52 -11.56
C ILE A 68 -8.84 -11.91 -11.07
N ILE A 69 -8.14 -12.39 -10.04
CA ILE A 69 -8.43 -13.67 -9.39
C ILE A 69 -9.13 -13.44 -8.05
N TYR A 70 -10.35 -13.97 -7.89
CA TYR A 70 -11.15 -13.84 -6.68
C TYR A 70 -11.09 -15.05 -5.74
N VAL A 71 -10.65 -16.20 -6.25
CA VAL A 71 -10.65 -17.48 -5.51
C VAL A 71 -9.27 -18.13 -5.50
N PRO A 72 -8.89 -18.83 -4.41
CA PRO A 72 -7.63 -19.55 -4.36
C PRO A 72 -7.61 -20.70 -5.37
N LYS A 73 -6.42 -21.05 -5.87
CA LYS A 73 -6.22 -22.19 -6.77
C LYS A 73 -5.07 -23.07 -6.27
N LYS A 74 -5.20 -24.38 -6.42
CA LYS A 74 -4.08 -25.31 -6.24
C LYS A 74 -3.50 -25.60 -7.63
N VAL A 75 -2.20 -25.38 -7.80
CA VAL A 75 -1.49 -25.63 -9.04
C VAL A 75 -0.39 -26.65 -8.75
N PHE A 76 -0.28 -27.66 -9.60
CA PHE A 76 0.71 -28.73 -9.47
C PHE A 76 1.51 -28.82 -10.78
N SER A 77 2.79 -29.20 -10.68
CA SER A 77 3.66 -29.36 -11.85
C SER A 77 3.59 -30.74 -12.49
N ASP A 78 2.87 -31.68 -11.87
CA ASP A 78 2.68 -33.05 -12.33
C ASP A 78 1.21 -33.46 -12.25
N SER A 79 0.85 -34.51 -13.00
CA SER A 79 -0.51 -35.07 -13.04
C SER A 79 -0.89 -35.85 -11.78
N LYS A 80 0.08 -36.21 -10.93
CA LYS A 80 -0.15 -36.94 -9.67
C LYS A 80 -0.51 -36.00 -8.52
N HIS A 81 -0.35 -34.69 -8.71
CA HIS A 81 -0.52 -33.64 -7.72
C HIS A 81 0.44 -33.75 -6.52
N ASP A 82 1.64 -34.29 -6.74
CA ASP A 82 2.65 -34.45 -5.69
C ASP A 82 3.43 -33.15 -5.46
N ASN A 83 3.73 -32.41 -6.54
CA ASN A 83 4.55 -31.19 -6.48
C ASN A 83 3.70 -29.93 -6.64
N ARG A 84 3.39 -29.28 -5.51
CA ARG A 84 2.60 -28.03 -5.50
C ARG A 84 3.46 -26.82 -5.89
N VAL A 85 2.94 -26.00 -6.79
CA VAL A 85 3.55 -24.77 -7.30
C VAL A 85 2.99 -23.56 -6.57
N TYR A 86 3.88 -22.68 -6.08
CA TYR A 86 3.56 -21.40 -5.45
C TYR A 86 4.21 -20.26 -6.21
N ASN A 87 3.44 -19.54 -7.02
CA ASN A 87 3.98 -18.51 -7.91
C ASN A 87 3.21 -17.18 -7.89
N GLU A 88 2.00 -17.19 -7.33
CA GLU A 88 1.05 -16.08 -7.22
C GLU A 88 0.32 -16.18 -5.87
N MET A 89 -0.25 -15.08 -5.35
CA MET A 89 -0.82 -15.11 -4.00
C MET A 89 -1.98 -16.09 -3.85
N TRP A 90 -2.81 -16.26 -4.88
CA TRP A 90 -3.94 -17.21 -4.89
C TRP A 90 -3.51 -18.68 -4.90
N THR A 91 -2.24 -18.97 -5.22
CA THR A 91 -1.68 -20.33 -5.10
C THR A 91 -1.19 -20.66 -3.69
N GLY A 92 -1.03 -19.63 -2.85
CA GLY A 92 -0.55 -19.72 -1.48
C GLY A 92 -1.45 -20.57 -0.58
N LYS A 93 -0.84 -21.31 0.37
CA LYS A 93 -1.59 -22.05 1.40
C LYS A 93 -2.45 -21.11 2.26
N TRP A 94 -1.94 -19.90 2.54
CA TRP A 94 -2.59 -18.93 3.42
C TRP A 94 -3.96 -18.48 2.89
N TRP A 95 -4.07 -18.18 1.59
CA TRP A 95 -5.34 -17.77 0.97
C TRP A 95 -6.34 -18.92 1.04
N ALA A 96 -5.92 -20.13 0.65
CA ALA A 96 -6.77 -21.32 0.71
C ALA A 96 -7.22 -21.68 2.15
N GLY A 97 -6.45 -21.28 3.17
CA GLY A 97 -6.79 -21.47 4.59
C GLY A 97 -7.61 -20.34 5.21
N THR A 98 -7.84 -19.24 4.48
CA THR A 98 -8.62 -18.10 4.99
C THR A 98 -10.11 -18.44 4.93
N LYS A 99 -10.78 -18.43 6.09
CA LYS A 99 -12.21 -18.69 6.18
C LYS A 99 -12.99 -17.40 5.91
N LEU A 100 -13.83 -17.43 4.88
CA LEU A 100 -14.75 -16.34 4.52
C LEU A 100 -16.18 -16.89 4.42
N PRO A 101 -17.20 -16.03 4.51
CA PRO A 101 -18.57 -16.43 4.20
C PRO A 101 -18.69 -17.04 2.79
N GLU A 102 -19.68 -17.90 2.62
CA GLU A 102 -19.93 -18.55 1.33
C GLU A 102 -20.19 -17.50 0.22
N GLY A 103 -19.59 -17.73 -0.95
CA GLY A 103 -19.69 -16.81 -2.10
C GLY A 103 -18.84 -15.53 -1.99
N ALA A 104 -18.17 -15.28 -0.86
CA ALA A 104 -17.32 -14.12 -0.69
C ALA A 104 -15.93 -14.31 -1.30
N ALA A 105 -15.30 -13.21 -1.70
CA ALA A 105 -13.94 -13.18 -2.24
C ALA A 105 -12.96 -12.53 -1.26
N LEU A 106 -11.71 -12.98 -1.28
CA LEU A 106 -10.63 -12.34 -0.53
C LEU A 106 -9.98 -11.25 -1.40
N ALA A 107 -9.64 -10.11 -0.80
CA ALA A 107 -8.74 -9.14 -1.39
C ALA A 107 -7.45 -9.05 -0.56
N PRO A 108 -6.37 -9.76 -0.92
CA PRO A 108 -5.09 -9.64 -0.24
C PRO A 108 -4.51 -8.24 -0.45
N VAL A 109 -4.53 -7.40 0.57
CA VAL A 109 -3.95 -6.06 0.52
C VAL A 109 -2.44 -6.17 0.66
N ILE A 110 -1.73 -5.57 -0.28
CA ILE A 110 -0.27 -5.43 -0.27
C ILE A 110 0.04 -3.95 -0.07
N ILE A 111 0.74 -3.63 1.02
CA ILE A 111 1.22 -2.27 1.29
C ILE A 111 2.70 -2.20 0.98
N ALA A 112 3.14 -1.10 0.36
CA ALA A 112 4.55 -0.78 0.21
C ALA A 112 4.82 0.64 0.69
N THR A 113 5.96 0.84 1.33
CA THR A 113 6.47 2.18 1.64
C THR A 113 7.90 2.27 1.17
N ASP A 114 8.22 3.37 0.52
CA ASP A 114 9.56 3.68 0.05
C ASP A 114 9.94 5.08 0.54
N LYS A 115 11.13 5.24 1.12
CA LYS A 115 11.60 6.54 1.57
C LYS A 115 12.20 7.31 0.40
N THR A 116 11.40 8.13 -0.26
CA THR A 116 11.89 8.93 -1.38
C THR A 116 12.41 10.30 -0.93
N GLN A 117 13.64 10.66 -1.29
CA GLN A 117 14.14 12.03 -1.12
C GLN A 117 13.65 12.89 -2.27
N LEU A 118 12.92 13.98 -2.00
CA LEU A 118 12.33 14.83 -3.04
C LEU A 118 13.30 15.89 -3.60
N THR A 119 14.22 16.42 -2.79
CA THR A 119 15.16 17.46 -3.22
C THR A 119 16.49 17.37 -2.48
N GLN A 120 17.61 17.30 -3.20
CA GLN A 120 18.96 17.34 -2.61
C GLN A 120 19.44 18.78 -2.32
N PHE A 121 18.92 19.78 -3.04
CA PHE A 121 19.47 21.15 -3.07
C PHE A 121 18.57 22.27 -2.51
N SER A 122 17.34 21.96 -2.05
CA SER A 122 16.38 22.97 -1.59
C SER A 122 15.68 22.55 -0.28
N GLY A 123 16.45 22.33 0.79
CA GLY A 123 15.92 22.17 2.15
C GLY A 123 15.77 20.73 2.67
N GLY A 124 16.18 19.72 1.90
CA GLY A 124 16.25 18.33 2.35
C GLY A 124 14.90 17.80 2.83
N LYS A 125 13.88 17.88 1.95
CA LYS A 125 12.55 17.31 2.17
C LYS A 125 12.57 15.85 1.67
N SER A 126 12.25 14.91 2.56
CA SER A 126 12.00 13.51 2.21
C SER A 126 10.53 13.23 2.43
N VAL A 127 9.93 12.42 1.57
CA VAL A 127 8.55 11.97 1.70
C VAL A 127 8.53 10.47 1.79
N TYR A 128 7.63 9.94 2.61
CA TYR A 128 7.33 8.53 2.68
C TYR A 128 5.97 8.30 2.00
N PRO A 129 5.94 8.03 0.69
CA PRO A 129 4.75 7.50 0.04
C PRO A 129 4.34 6.14 0.61
N VAL A 130 3.03 5.95 0.74
CA VAL A 130 2.38 4.68 1.04
C VAL A 130 1.64 4.23 -0.21
N TYR A 131 1.96 3.05 -0.72
CA TYR A 131 1.33 2.45 -1.88
C TYR A 131 0.47 1.25 -1.47
N LEU A 132 -0.62 1.03 -2.20
CA LEU A 132 -1.50 -0.13 -2.08
C LEU A 132 -1.67 -0.82 -3.43
N THR A 133 -1.58 -2.14 -3.40
CA THR A 133 -1.99 -3.02 -4.48
C THR A 133 -2.65 -4.29 -3.93
N LEU A 134 -3.08 -5.20 -4.80
CA LEU A 134 -3.85 -6.38 -4.44
C LEU A 134 -3.19 -7.66 -4.95
N GLY A 135 -3.20 -8.70 -4.12
CA GLY A 135 -2.81 -10.05 -4.51
C GLY A 135 -3.73 -10.73 -5.51
N ASN A 136 -4.90 -10.13 -5.78
CA ASN A 136 -5.82 -10.55 -6.84
C ASN A 136 -5.27 -10.25 -8.24
N ILE A 137 -4.34 -9.30 -8.35
CA ILE A 137 -3.76 -8.86 -9.61
C ILE A 137 -2.50 -9.71 -9.89
N PRO A 138 -2.38 -10.32 -11.08
CA PRO A 138 -1.19 -11.09 -11.45
C PRO A 138 0.10 -10.27 -11.39
N LYS A 139 1.19 -10.89 -10.93
CA LYS A 139 2.51 -10.22 -10.86
C LYS A 139 2.99 -9.64 -12.19
N ALA A 140 2.56 -10.21 -13.32
CA ALA A 140 2.90 -9.72 -14.65
C ALA A 140 2.31 -8.32 -14.93
N LEU A 141 1.13 -8.02 -14.36
CA LEU A 141 0.52 -6.69 -14.45
C LEU A 141 1.18 -5.71 -13.49
N HIS A 142 1.55 -6.15 -12.28
CA HIS A 142 2.33 -5.31 -11.34
C HIS A 142 3.63 -4.78 -11.94
N ARG A 143 4.29 -5.55 -12.81
CA ARG A 143 5.57 -5.19 -13.44
C ARG A 143 5.45 -4.21 -14.60
N LYS A 144 4.23 -3.84 -14.99
CA LYS A 144 3.98 -2.91 -16.10
C LYS A 144 3.43 -1.59 -15.54
N PRO A 145 4.24 -0.51 -15.47
CA PRO A 145 3.79 0.76 -14.93
C PRO A 145 2.53 1.30 -15.60
N SER A 146 2.37 1.05 -16.91
CA SER A 146 1.20 1.48 -17.68
C SER A 146 -0.12 0.78 -17.31
N GLN A 147 -0.07 -0.31 -16.54
CA GLN A 147 -1.28 -1.01 -16.10
C GLN A 147 -1.90 -0.34 -14.87
N ASN A 148 -1.20 0.59 -14.23
CA ASN A 148 -1.69 1.27 -13.03
C ASN A 148 -2.21 0.27 -11.97
N ALA A 149 -1.53 -0.86 -11.80
CA ALA A 149 -1.94 -1.91 -10.85
C ALA A 149 -1.59 -1.56 -9.40
N CYS A 150 -1.13 -0.35 -9.12
CA CYS A 150 -0.72 0.15 -7.81
C CYS A 150 -1.25 1.58 -7.64
N ILE A 151 -1.72 1.90 -6.44
CA ILE A 151 -2.29 3.21 -6.10
C ILE A 151 -1.50 3.81 -4.96
N LEU A 152 -1.15 5.09 -5.07
CA LEU A 152 -0.61 5.87 -3.97
C LEU A 152 -1.73 6.20 -2.98
N LEU A 153 -1.64 5.69 -1.76
CA LEU A 153 -2.60 5.94 -0.68
C LEU A 153 -2.31 7.20 0.11
N GLY A 154 -1.04 7.61 0.22
CA GLY A 154 -0.73 8.68 1.15
C GLY A 154 0.71 9.08 1.20
N TYR A 155 0.93 10.24 1.80
CA TYR A 155 2.22 10.78 2.16
C TYR A 155 2.28 10.92 3.67
N LEU A 156 3.22 10.21 4.29
CA LEU A 156 3.48 10.32 5.72
C LEU A 156 4.12 11.67 6.05
N SER A 157 3.99 12.07 7.31
CA SER A 157 4.43 13.39 7.77
C SER A 157 5.93 13.60 7.55
N ILE A 158 6.24 14.78 7.03
CA ILE A 158 7.57 15.25 6.60
C ILE A 158 8.28 16.10 7.66
N ASP A 159 7.58 16.48 8.74
CA ASP A 159 8.12 17.41 9.71
C ASP A 159 9.29 16.78 10.47
N LYS A 160 10.45 17.44 10.37
CA LYS A 160 11.66 17.00 11.05
C LYS A 160 11.42 17.10 12.54
N ILE A 161 11.40 15.95 13.20
CA ILE A 161 11.44 15.87 14.65
C ILE A 161 12.63 16.70 15.13
N PRO A 162 12.40 17.72 15.98
CA PRO A 162 13.45 18.64 16.40
C PRO A 162 14.58 17.85 17.05
N ARG A 163 15.76 17.87 16.44
CA ARG A 163 16.93 17.10 16.92
C ARG A 163 17.62 17.76 18.11
N LYS A 164 17.33 19.03 18.36
CA LYS A 164 17.94 19.82 19.44
C LYS A 164 17.59 19.17 20.78
N ASN A 165 18.61 18.87 21.59
CA ASN A 165 18.51 18.24 22.91
C ASN A 165 17.93 16.81 22.93
N LEU A 166 17.91 16.09 21.79
CA LEU A 166 17.48 14.70 21.74
C LEU A 166 18.65 13.76 21.42
N SER A 167 18.68 12.62 22.13
CA SER A 167 19.56 11.51 21.75
C SER A 167 19.15 10.95 20.38
N LYS A 168 20.09 10.32 19.66
CA LYS A 168 19.80 9.61 18.39
C LYS A 168 18.69 8.57 18.58
N GLN A 169 18.67 7.90 19.74
CA GLN A 169 17.66 6.90 20.08
C GLN A 169 16.28 7.53 20.25
N SER A 170 16.18 8.67 20.95
CA SER A 170 14.92 9.39 21.14
C SER A 170 14.32 9.86 19.81
N VAL A 171 15.16 10.37 18.89
CA VAL A 171 14.71 10.75 17.53
C VAL A 171 14.17 9.54 16.78
N LYS A 172 14.86 8.39 16.84
CA LYS A 172 14.41 7.15 16.19
C LYS A 172 13.06 6.69 16.73
N THR A 173 12.90 6.63 18.05
CA THR A 173 11.64 6.22 18.70
C THR A 173 10.49 7.15 18.32
N ARG A 174 10.73 8.47 18.27
CA ARG A 174 9.69 9.42 17.86
C ARG A 174 9.30 9.24 16.39
N ASN A 175 10.27 9.00 15.50
CA ASN A 175 10.00 8.70 14.09
C ASN A 175 9.17 7.40 13.94
N GLN A 176 9.50 6.35 14.70
CA GLN A 176 8.73 5.11 14.74
C GLN A 176 7.29 5.36 15.20
N LYS A 177 7.09 6.10 16.30
CA LYS A 177 5.76 6.46 16.79
C LYS A 177 4.95 7.24 15.76
N LEU A 178 5.57 8.20 15.08
CA LEU A 178 4.93 8.99 14.03
C LEU A 178 4.54 8.13 12.83
N PHE A 179 5.44 7.26 12.37
CA PHE A 179 5.17 6.32 11.29
C PHE A 179 3.96 5.44 11.62
N HIS A 180 3.97 4.77 12.78
CA HIS A 180 2.89 3.87 13.19
C HIS A 180 1.57 4.58 13.44
N ALA A 181 1.59 5.79 14.03
CA ALA A 181 0.39 6.60 14.20
C ALA A 181 -0.21 7.01 12.84
N SER A 182 0.64 7.34 11.87
CA SER A 182 0.21 7.70 10.52
C SER A 182 -0.38 6.49 9.79
N MET A 183 0.31 5.34 9.81
CA MET A 183 -0.18 4.11 9.19
C MET A 183 -1.49 3.62 9.83
N ARG A 184 -1.64 3.77 11.15
CA ARG A 184 -2.91 3.47 11.84
C ARG A 184 -4.06 4.31 11.29
N VAL A 185 -3.86 5.61 11.05
CA VAL A 185 -4.91 6.46 10.48
C VAL A 185 -5.25 6.02 9.06
N ILE A 186 -4.24 5.83 8.21
CA ILE A 186 -4.44 5.51 6.79
C ILE A 186 -5.15 4.16 6.63
N LEU A 187 -4.74 3.15 7.41
CA LEU A 187 -5.24 1.79 7.28
C LEU A 187 -6.46 1.48 8.17
N GLN A 188 -6.90 2.42 9.02
CA GLN A 188 -8.05 2.22 9.92
C GLN A 188 -9.31 1.69 9.19
N PRO A 189 -9.68 2.19 7.99
CA PRO A 189 -10.87 1.70 7.29
C PRO A 189 -10.80 0.20 6.92
N LEU A 190 -9.58 -0.36 6.77
CA LEU A 190 -9.41 -1.78 6.45
C LEU A 190 -9.84 -2.71 7.58
N ILE A 191 -9.91 -2.24 8.83
CA ILE A 191 -10.34 -3.08 9.96
C ILE A 191 -11.81 -3.45 9.79
N ALA A 192 -12.67 -2.45 9.60
CA ALA A 192 -14.10 -2.69 9.37
C ALA A 192 -14.32 -3.44 8.06
N ALA A 193 -13.67 -3.01 6.97
CA ALA A 193 -13.81 -3.68 5.68
C ALA A 193 -13.35 -5.15 5.70
N GLY A 194 -12.30 -5.47 6.47
CA GLY A 194 -11.80 -6.83 6.62
C GLY A 194 -12.65 -7.72 7.53
N ASN A 195 -13.42 -7.15 8.46
CA ASN A 195 -14.33 -7.89 9.34
C ASN A 195 -15.71 -8.09 8.70
N ASP A 196 -16.25 -7.04 8.09
CA ASP A 196 -17.64 -6.98 7.62
C ASP A 196 -17.76 -7.29 6.11
N GLY A 197 -16.64 -7.18 5.40
CA GLY A 197 -16.60 -7.21 3.94
C GLY A 197 -17.15 -5.92 3.33
N ILE A 198 -16.88 -5.75 2.04
CA ILE A 198 -17.34 -4.62 1.23
C ILE A 198 -17.93 -5.15 -0.08
N ASP A 199 -19.07 -4.62 -0.52
CA ASP A 199 -19.59 -4.93 -1.86
C ASP A 199 -18.82 -4.13 -2.90
N VAL A 200 -18.18 -4.81 -3.86
CA VAL A 200 -17.35 -4.19 -4.90
C VAL A 200 -17.90 -4.57 -6.26
N GLU A 201 -18.16 -3.58 -7.10
CA GLU A 201 -18.40 -3.78 -8.52
C GLU A 201 -17.07 -4.04 -9.21
N GLY A 202 -16.91 -5.26 -9.74
CA GLY A 202 -15.73 -5.64 -10.50
C GLY A 202 -15.72 -4.99 -11.88
N GLY A 203 -14.55 -4.93 -12.52
CA GLY A 203 -14.41 -4.42 -13.89
C GLY A 203 -15.18 -5.22 -14.96
N ASP A 204 -15.73 -6.38 -14.57
CA ASP A 204 -16.63 -7.21 -15.37
C ASP A 204 -18.13 -6.91 -15.14
N GLY A 205 -18.45 -5.88 -14.36
CA GLY A 205 -19.82 -5.44 -14.04
C GLY A 205 -20.52 -6.27 -12.97
N GLN A 206 -19.85 -7.26 -12.37
CA GLN A 206 -20.44 -8.09 -11.32
C GLN A 206 -20.13 -7.50 -9.94
N VAL A 207 -21.15 -7.46 -9.08
CA VAL A 207 -20.99 -7.08 -7.67
C VAL A 207 -20.58 -8.30 -6.85
N ARG A 208 -19.52 -8.17 -6.06
CA ARG A 208 -19.00 -9.22 -5.19
C ARG A 208 -18.81 -8.70 -3.78
N ARG A 209 -19.17 -9.52 -2.78
CA ARG A 209 -18.75 -9.28 -1.39
C ARG A 209 -17.28 -9.66 -1.25
N VAL A 210 -16.44 -8.67 -0.97
CA VAL A 210 -14.97 -8.80 -0.88
C VAL A 210 -14.51 -8.50 0.54
N TYR A 211 -13.56 -9.29 1.05
CA TYR A 211 -12.92 -9.09 2.35
C TYR A 211 -11.47 -8.65 2.15
N PRO A 212 -11.13 -7.36 2.31
CA PRO A 212 -9.76 -6.89 2.26
C PRO A 212 -8.98 -7.31 3.51
N ILE A 213 -7.90 -8.06 3.33
CA ILE A 213 -7.05 -8.51 4.43
C ILE A 213 -5.60 -8.15 4.11
N LEU A 214 -4.92 -7.48 5.04
CA LEU A 214 -3.49 -7.18 4.91
C LEU A 214 -2.69 -8.48 4.83
N ALA A 215 -2.13 -8.75 3.66
CA ALA A 215 -1.46 -10.01 3.35
C ALA A 215 0.06 -9.86 3.24
N SER A 216 0.55 -8.68 2.84
CA SER A 216 1.98 -8.41 2.75
C SER A 216 2.33 -6.95 2.96
N TYR A 217 3.49 -6.72 3.56
CA TYR A 217 4.12 -5.42 3.65
C TYR A 217 5.49 -5.49 2.96
N VAL A 218 5.63 -4.80 1.82
CA VAL A 218 6.85 -4.80 1.01
C VAL A 218 7.70 -3.59 1.40
N ALA A 219 8.92 -3.87 1.87
CA ALA A 219 9.87 -2.82 2.25
C ALA A 219 11.32 -3.34 2.20
N ASP A 220 12.28 -2.43 2.11
CA ASP A 220 13.72 -2.68 2.29
C ASP A 220 14.03 -3.20 3.70
N TYR A 221 15.29 -3.54 3.95
CA TYR A 221 15.76 -3.86 5.29
C TYR A 221 15.56 -2.72 6.33
N PRO A 222 16.03 -1.45 6.11
CA PRO A 222 15.78 -0.39 7.09
C PRO A 222 14.29 -0.17 7.39
N GLU A 223 13.45 -0.23 6.38
CA GLU A 223 12.01 -0.06 6.46
C GLU A 223 11.33 -1.28 7.12
N GLN A 224 11.79 -2.51 6.88
CA GLN A 224 11.36 -3.70 7.62
C GLN A 224 11.63 -3.55 9.11
N CYS A 225 12.80 -3.01 9.49
CA CYS A 225 13.09 -2.71 10.90
C CYS A 225 12.17 -1.60 11.46
N LEU A 226 11.76 -0.62 10.65
CA LEU A 226 10.82 0.43 11.05
C LEU A 226 9.42 -0.16 11.29
N VAL A 227 8.93 -0.97 10.35
CA VAL A 227 7.61 -1.60 10.37
C VAL A 227 7.52 -2.64 11.49
N GLY A 228 8.50 -3.53 11.59
CA GLY A 228 8.56 -4.58 12.61
C GLY A 228 9.07 -4.11 13.97
N CYS A 229 9.28 -2.81 14.18
CA CYS A 229 9.86 -2.23 15.39
C CYS A 229 11.19 -2.91 15.82
N SER A 230 11.94 -3.45 14.86
CA SER A 230 13.16 -4.21 15.12
C SER A 230 14.38 -3.31 15.24
N LYS A 231 15.41 -3.78 15.95
CA LYS A 231 16.70 -3.08 16.01
C LYS A 231 17.38 -3.16 14.64
N TYR A 232 18.06 -2.08 14.25
CA TYR A 232 18.89 -2.12 13.05
C TYR A 232 20.09 -3.03 13.30
N GLY A 233 20.45 -3.86 12.31
CA GLY A 233 21.48 -4.90 12.45
C GLY A 233 20.96 -6.22 13.05
N THR A 234 19.67 -6.35 13.33
CA THR A 234 19.05 -7.65 13.69
C THR A 234 18.15 -8.16 12.58
N CYS A 235 17.95 -9.48 12.49
CA CYS A 235 16.99 -10.09 11.57
C CYS A 235 15.56 -9.72 12.00
N PRO A 236 14.76 -8.98 11.20
CA PRO A 236 13.39 -8.61 11.55
C PRO A 236 12.40 -9.78 11.42
N LYS A 237 12.85 -10.90 10.85
CA LYS A 237 12.03 -12.10 10.60
C LYS A 237 12.29 -13.23 11.60
N CYS A 238 13.45 -13.22 12.23
CA CYS A 238 13.89 -14.27 13.13
C CYS A 238 13.46 -13.89 14.54
N LEU A 239 12.79 -14.79 15.24
CA LEU A 239 12.67 -14.67 16.69
C LEU A 239 14.09 -14.77 17.26
N ARG A 240 14.51 -13.82 18.10
CA ARG A 240 15.67 -14.10 18.96
C ARG A 240 15.27 -15.33 19.77
N GLY A 241 16.03 -16.41 19.65
CA GLY A 241 15.99 -17.43 20.68
C GLY A 241 16.32 -16.72 21.99
N ASP A 242 15.42 -16.83 22.95
CA ASP A 242 15.67 -16.42 24.33
C ASP A 242 16.82 -17.24 24.93
#